data_AF-H3ZQA7-F1
#
_entry.id   AF-H3ZQA7-F1
#
_cell.length_a   1.000
_cell.length_b   1.000
_cell.length_c   1.000
_cell.angle_alpha   90.00
_cell.angle_beta   90.00
_cell.angle_gamma   90.00
#
_symmetry.space_group_name_H-M   'P 1'
#
loop_
_entity.id
_entity.type
_entity.pdbx_description
1 polymer ?
#
loop_
_entity_poly.entity_id
_entity_poly.type
_entity_poly.pdbx_seq_one_letter_code
_entity_poly.pdbx_strand_id
1 'polypeptide(L)'
;MVCKNFFSTRPIMEEECLWGEGHRNTAEKLFQAVLRGNISVLLGPRRVGKTSVVNVVAEKFTKRRNHHYIYFNFSRFIGARAISISDVEPKRTSLRLITMSKSYALSLRGISVEVRKTSIEEFTSDFSTLVRVLSQNSARGLLIFDEAQVLARLKNLDFRGLLQEITDSYPNISLIFTGSMPGLLMEYLNPDASKPNFMRSAEIFTLPRWSVVEGVEFLRRGFESYGINVKNELELERAVRELGGVPGFVSYYGLTVTNLVRRGVAVEKALPRALEESRKYALDEWKKDLEAFLNVYSSPIYVEVLRVLANVYPSALRGAEVYRELEKAEKAPRRIQHIYKYLDTLEKAGFIRSEGGRYWIEDPLLRVLLMSP
;
A
#
# COMPACT_ATOMS: atom_id res chain seq x y z
N MET A 1 -23.02 -0.69 -14.91
CA MET A 1 -23.53 -1.68 -13.93
C MET A 1 -23.45 -1.06 -12.54
N VAL A 2 -24.41 -1.36 -11.66
CA VAL A 2 -24.40 -0.88 -10.27
C VAL A 2 -23.48 -1.77 -9.44
N CYS A 3 -22.60 -1.18 -8.62
CA CYS A 3 -21.70 -1.93 -7.75
C CYS A 3 -22.53 -2.79 -6.77
N LYS A 4 -22.33 -4.12 -6.79
CA LYS A 4 -23.12 -5.07 -5.98
C LYS A 4 -22.67 -5.16 -4.53
N ASN A 5 -21.39 -4.89 -4.26
CA ASN A 5 -20.77 -4.97 -2.93
C ASN A 5 -20.08 -3.65 -2.60
N PHE A 6 -20.85 -2.68 -2.13
CA PHE A 6 -20.36 -1.33 -1.88
C PHE A 6 -19.38 -1.28 -0.69
N PHE A 7 -19.71 -1.98 0.40
CA PHE A 7 -18.81 -2.13 1.54
C PHE A 7 -18.07 -3.45 1.47
N SER A 8 -16.75 -3.38 1.30
CA SER A 8 -15.86 -4.54 1.18
C SER A 8 -14.58 -4.32 1.99
N THR A 9 -14.15 -5.36 2.69
CA THR A 9 -12.82 -5.45 3.32
C THR A 9 -11.77 -6.01 2.36
N ARG A 10 -12.20 -6.55 1.22
CA ARG A 10 -11.33 -7.05 0.16
C ARG A 10 -11.02 -5.94 -0.85
N PRO A 11 -9.83 -5.96 -1.47
CA PRO A 11 -9.51 -5.06 -2.56
C PRO A 11 -10.54 -5.14 -3.69
N ILE A 12 -10.91 -3.97 -4.23
CA ILE A 12 -11.85 -3.86 -5.35
C ILE A 12 -11.18 -4.31 -6.65
N MET A 13 -11.94 -5.02 -7.48
CA MET A 13 -11.50 -5.54 -8.79
C MET A 13 -12.26 -4.87 -9.94
N GLU A 14 -13.50 -4.46 -9.68
CA GLU A 14 -14.41 -3.86 -10.65
C GLU A 14 -14.28 -2.33 -10.64
N GLU A 15 -14.11 -1.74 -11.81
CA GLU A 15 -13.93 -0.28 -11.96
C GLU A 15 -15.14 0.49 -11.43
N GLU A 16 -16.34 -0.04 -11.64
CA GLU A 16 -17.61 0.53 -11.20
C GLU A 16 -17.74 0.60 -9.67
N CYS A 17 -16.98 -0.23 -8.95
CA CYS A 17 -16.92 -0.25 -7.49
C CYS A 17 -15.76 0.59 -6.92
N LEU A 18 -14.90 1.17 -7.77
CA LEU A 18 -13.78 1.99 -7.31
C LEU A 18 -14.25 3.39 -6.92
N TRP A 19 -14.25 3.67 -5.62
CA TRP A 19 -14.68 4.95 -5.06
C TRP A 19 -13.54 5.95 -4.85
N GLY A 20 -13.87 7.24 -4.93
CA GLY A 20 -12.94 8.37 -4.80
C GLY A 20 -12.55 8.93 -6.16
N GLU A 21 -12.59 10.25 -6.31
CA GLU A 21 -12.18 10.89 -7.57
C GLU A 21 -10.68 10.69 -7.80
N GLY A 22 -9.87 10.89 -6.75
CA GLY A 22 -8.44 10.63 -6.78
C GLY A 22 -8.11 9.19 -7.16
N HIS A 23 -8.87 8.21 -6.68
CA HIS A 23 -8.67 6.78 -6.98
C HIS A 23 -9.00 6.45 -8.43
N ARG A 24 -10.14 6.91 -8.94
CA ARG A 24 -10.54 6.67 -10.34
C ARG A 24 -9.60 7.36 -11.32
N ASN A 25 -9.24 8.61 -11.05
CA ASN A 25 -8.28 9.36 -11.87
C ASN A 25 -6.90 8.68 -11.87
N THR A 26 -6.44 8.25 -10.69
CA THR A 26 -5.16 7.51 -10.58
C THR A 26 -5.21 6.19 -11.34
N ALA A 27 -6.31 5.42 -11.25
CA ALA A 27 -6.48 4.19 -12.00
C ALA A 27 -6.41 4.42 -13.51
N GLU A 28 -7.07 5.48 -14.01
CA GLU A 28 -7.04 5.80 -15.44
C GLU A 28 -5.64 6.23 -15.89
N LYS A 29 -4.98 7.15 -15.17
CA LYS A 29 -3.62 7.59 -15.51
C LYS A 29 -2.61 6.44 -15.45
N LEU A 30 -2.71 5.59 -14.43
CA LEU A 30 -1.88 4.41 -14.27
C LEU A 30 -2.10 3.42 -15.42
N PHE A 31 -3.36 3.20 -15.82
CA PHE A 31 -3.69 2.37 -16.98
C PHE A 31 -3.06 2.92 -18.27
N GLN A 32 -3.13 4.23 -18.52
CA GLN A 32 -2.49 4.85 -19.69
C GLN A 32 -0.97 4.71 -19.66
N ALA A 33 -0.32 4.87 -18.50
CA ALA A 33 1.12 4.66 -18.35
C ALA A 33 1.55 3.22 -18.70
N VAL A 34 0.78 2.23 -18.23
CA VAL A 34 0.97 0.81 -18.58
C VAL A 34 0.78 0.57 -20.07
N LEU A 35 -0.19 1.23 -20.70
CA LEU A 35 -0.39 1.15 -22.15
C LEU A 35 0.71 1.84 -22.97
N ARG A 36 1.58 2.65 -22.36
CA ARG A 36 2.78 3.23 -22.99
C ARG A 36 4.06 2.43 -22.79
N GLY A 37 4.15 1.63 -21.73
CA GLY A 37 5.32 0.77 -21.46
C GLY A 37 6.09 1.24 -20.27
N ASN A 38 5.49 2.16 -19.52
CA ASN A 38 6.20 2.93 -18.55
C ASN A 38 6.26 2.17 -17.23
N ILE A 39 7.27 2.54 -16.46
CA ILE A 39 7.38 2.15 -15.06
C ILE A 39 6.46 3.08 -14.28
N SER A 40 5.64 2.51 -13.42
CA SER A 40 4.73 3.27 -12.58
C SER A 40 4.93 2.93 -11.12
N VAL A 41 4.97 3.95 -10.26
CA VAL A 41 5.07 3.76 -8.80
C VAL A 41 3.86 4.37 -8.14
N LEU A 42 3.04 3.53 -7.50
CA LEU A 42 1.85 3.93 -6.76
C LEU A 42 2.15 3.97 -5.25
N LEU A 43 2.26 5.18 -4.73
CA LEU A 43 2.56 5.47 -3.33
C LEU A 43 1.29 5.81 -2.56
N GLY A 44 1.30 5.51 -1.27
CA GLY A 44 0.24 5.93 -0.36
C GLY A 44 0.18 5.08 0.89
N PRO A 45 -0.43 5.57 1.99
CA PRO A 45 -0.51 4.84 3.25
C PRO A 45 -1.15 3.45 3.10
N ARG A 46 -1.01 2.59 4.12
CA ARG A 46 -1.74 1.31 4.18
C ARG A 46 -3.25 1.57 4.16
N ARG A 47 -3.99 0.63 3.55
CA ARG A 47 -5.47 0.62 3.49
C ARG A 47 -6.10 1.80 2.73
N VAL A 48 -5.29 2.58 2.01
CA VAL A 48 -5.76 3.68 1.15
C VAL A 48 -6.29 3.23 -0.20
N GLY A 49 -6.27 1.92 -0.51
CA GLY A 49 -6.85 1.39 -1.74
C GLY A 49 -5.87 1.18 -2.91
N LYS A 50 -4.54 1.23 -2.68
CA LYS A 50 -3.53 0.98 -3.73
C LYS A 50 -3.75 -0.34 -4.47
N THR A 51 -3.87 -1.44 -3.74
CA THR A 51 -4.15 -2.77 -4.30
C THR A 51 -5.46 -2.78 -5.10
N SER A 52 -6.47 -2.00 -4.70
CA SER A 52 -7.74 -1.91 -5.45
C SER A 52 -7.55 -1.20 -6.80
N VAL A 53 -6.84 -0.07 -6.79
CA VAL A 53 -6.49 0.68 -8.02
C VAL A 53 -5.70 -0.22 -8.98
N VAL A 54 -4.67 -0.91 -8.49
CA VAL A 54 -3.85 -1.80 -9.30
C VAL A 54 -4.64 -3.00 -9.82
N ASN A 55 -5.55 -3.55 -9.02
CA ASN A 55 -6.41 -4.64 -9.44
C ASN A 55 -7.34 -4.23 -10.58
N VAL A 56 -8.01 -3.07 -10.46
CA VAL A 56 -8.84 -2.50 -11.52
C VAL A 56 -8.02 -2.30 -12.80
N VAL A 57 -6.81 -1.75 -12.69
CA VAL A 57 -5.90 -1.59 -13.83
C VAL A 57 -5.55 -2.93 -14.48
N ALA A 58 -5.22 -3.95 -13.69
CA ALA A 58 -4.90 -5.29 -14.19
C ALA A 58 -6.10 -5.94 -14.93
N GLU A 59 -7.33 -5.78 -14.40
CA GLU A 59 -8.54 -6.28 -15.05
C GLU A 59 -8.89 -5.50 -16.34
N LYS A 60 -8.71 -4.17 -16.35
CA LYS A 60 -8.85 -3.38 -17.59
C LYS A 60 -7.81 -3.79 -18.63
N PHE A 61 -6.60 -4.12 -18.18
CA PHE A 61 -5.49 -4.51 -19.04
C PHE A 61 -5.75 -5.82 -19.78
N THR A 62 -6.29 -6.85 -19.12
CA THR A 62 -6.58 -8.15 -19.75
C THR A 62 -7.76 -8.12 -20.73
N LYS A 63 -8.63 -7.11 -20.68
CA LYS A 63 -9.68 -6.91 -21.69
C LYS A 63 -9.12 -6.59 -23.08
N ARG A 64 -7.86 -6.12 -23.18
CA ARG A 64 -7.20 -5.91 -24.46
C ARG A 64 -6.62 -7.23 -24.98
N ARG A 65 -6.76 -7.45 -26.29
CA ARG A 65 -6.24 -8.66 -26.94
C ARG A 65 -4.74 -8.80 -26.70
N ASN A 66 -4.32 -10.00 -26.31
CA ASN A 66 -2.92 -10.38 -26.13
C ASN A 66 -2.16 -9.56 -25.05
N HIS A 67 -2.88 -9.05 -24.05
CA HIS A 67 -2.31 -8.39 -22.88
C HIS A 67 -2.30 -9.34 -21.70
N HIS A 68 -1.16 -9.49 -21.03
CA HIS A 68 -0.99 -10.43 -19.93
C HIS A 68 -0.25 -9.83 -18.74
N TYR A 69 -0.71 -10.12 -17.53
CA TYR A 69 -0.05 -9.66 -16.30
C TYR A 69 0.43 -10.80 -15.40
N ILE A 70 1.45 -10.52 -14.61
CA ILE A 70 1.92 -11.34 -13.49
C ILE A 70 1.99 -10.44 -12.25
N TYR A 71 1.33 -10.86 -11.17
CA TYR A 71 1.19 -10.10 -9.93
C TYR A 71 1.93 -10.78 -8.78
N PHE A 72 2.90 -10.08 -8.21
CA PHE A 72 3.62 -10.45 -7.00
C PHE A 72 3.11 -9.63 -5.82
N ASN A 73 2.79 -10.30 -4.70
CA ASN A 73 2.30 -9.64 -3.48
C ASN A 73 3.24 -9.91 -2.30
N PHE A 74 3.91 -8.87 -1.81
CA PHE A 74 4.82 -8.96 -0.67
C PHE A 74 4.23 -8.49 0.65
N SER A 75 2.92 -8.16 0.70
CA SER A 75 2.27 -7.61 1.89
C SER A 75 2.42 -8.50 3.14
N ARG A 76 2.41 -9.83 2.97
CA ARG A 76 2.64 -10.81 4.05
C ARG A 76 4.03 -10.78 4.68
N PHE A 77 5.01 -10.19 4.01
CA PHE A 77 6.39 -10.10 4.47
C PHE A 77 6.73 -8.72 5.02
N ILE A 78 5.74 -7.83 5.15
CA ILE A 78 5.97 -6.54 5.78
C ILE A 78 6.33 -6.78 7.24
N GLY A 79 7.47 -6.22 7.63
CA GLY A 79 8.09 -6.45 8.94
C GLY A 79 9.03 -7.65 8.98
N ALA A 80 9.15 -8.46 7.93
CA ALA A 80 10.19 -9.49 7.87
C ALA A 80 11.57 -8.82 7.78
N ARG A 81 12.53 -9.32 8.55
CA ARG A 81 13.94 -8.85 8.50
C ARG A 81 14.66 -9.31 7.22
N ALA A 82 14.16 -10.39 6.62
CA ALA A 82 14.69 -10.97 5.40
C ALA A 82 13.60 -11.76 4.67
N ILE A 83 13.67 -11.77 3.33
CA ILE A 83 12.92 -12.68 2.47
C ILE A 83 13.90 -13.46 1.59
N SER A 84 13.47 -14.58 1.01
CA SER A 84 14.27 -15.37 0.08
C SER A 84 13.66 -15.39 -1.32
N ILE A 85 14.37 -15.96 -2.29
CA ILE A 85 13.85 -16.16 -3.66
C ILE A 85 12.57 -17.00 -3.68
N SER A 86 12.34 -17.85 -2.68
CA SER A 86 11.12 -18.66 -2.61
C SER A 86 9.86 -17.83 -2.33
N ASP A 87 10.04 -16.62 -1.80
CA ASP A 87 8.96 -15.68 -1.50
C ASP A 87 8.53 -14.87 -2.73
N VAL A 88 9.35 -14.84 -3.78
CA VAL A 88 9.10 -14.16 -5.06
C VAL A 88 8.29 -15.10 -5.96
N GLU A 89 6.99 -15.16 -5.70
CA GLU A 89 6.06 -16.03 -6.41
C GLU A 89 4.81 -15.27 -6.87
N PRO A 90 4.32 -15.50 -8.11
CA PRO A 90 3.08 -14.93 -8.57
C PRO A 90 1.91 -15.34 -7.67
N LYS A 91 1.14 -14.35 -7.20
CA LYS A 91 -0.11 -14.58 -6.46
C LYS A 91 -1.35 -14.47 -7.33
N ARG A 92 -1.22 -13.79 -8.48
CA ARG A 92 -2.30 -13.64 -9.45
C ARG A 92 -1.70 -13.42 -10.82
N THR A 93 -2.36 -13.89 -11.87
CA THR A 93 -1.92 -13.69 -13.25
C THR A 93 -3.09 -13.91 -14.20
N SER A 94 -3.00 -13.35 -15.40
CA SER A 94 -3.90 -13.68 -16.52
C SER A 94 -3.51 -14.98 -17.24
N LEU A 95 -2.43 -15.63 -16.84
CA LEU A 95 -1.89 -16.84 -17.44
C LEU A 95 -2.30 -18.08 -16.64
N ARG A 96 -2.10 -19.27 -17.21
CA ARG A 96 -2.20 -20.51 -16.43
C ARG A 96 -0.98 -20.60 -15.51
N LEU A 97 -1.23 -20.64 -14.20
CA LEU A 97 -0.21 -20.76 -13.16
C LEU A 97 -0.32 -22.13 -12.48
N ILE A 98 0.82 -22.81 -12.34
CA ILE A 98 0.98 -23.99 -11.49
C ILE A 98 2.05 -23.66 -10.46
N THR A 99 1.71 -23.76 -9.18
CA THR A 99 2.67 -23.50 -8.08
C THR A 99 3.08 -24.82 -7.44
N MET A 100 4.39 -24.99 -7.26
CA MET A 100 5.01 -26.11 -6.58
C MET A 100 5.85 -25.62 -5.40
N SER A 101 6.27 -26.54 -4.52
CA SER A 101 7.08 -26.19 -3.35
C SER A 101 8.39 -25.47 -3.73
N LYS A 102 9.08 -25.96 -4.77
CA LYS A 102 10.39 -25.47 -5.21
C LYS A 102 10.37 -24.69 -6.53
N SER A 103 9.22 -24.52 -7.17
CA SER A 103 9.12 -23.79 -8.44
C SER A 103 7.70 -23.25 -8.67
N TYR A 104 7.53 -22.45 -9.72
CA TYR A 104 6.23 -22.15 -10.29
C TYR A 104 6.33 -22.15 -11.81
N ALA A 105 5.29 -22.62 -12.50
CA ALA A 105 5.23 -22.65 -13.95
C ALA A 105 4.11 -21.75 -14.46
N LEU A 106 4.43 -20.96 -15.49
CA LEU A 106 3.48 -20.11 -16.20
C LEU A 106 3.40 -20.56 -17.66
N SER A 107 2.18 -20.77 -18.14
CA SER A 107 1.95 -21.15 -19.54
C SER A 107 1.29 -20.02 -20.32
N LEU A 108 1.91 -19.64 -21.45
CA LEU A 108 1.42 -18.65 -22.39
C LEU A 108 1.51 -19.23 -23.80
N ARG A 109 0.36 -19.32 -24.49
CA ARG A 109 0.25 -19.85 -25.88
C ARG A 109 0.92 -21.23 -26.08
N GLY A 110 0.79 -22.12 -25.10
CA GLY A 110 1.36 -23.47 -25.15
C GLY A 110 2.84 -23.56 -24.76
N ILE A 111 3.53 -22.41 -24.57
CA ILE A 111 4.89 -22.37 -24.02
C ILE A 111 4.77 -22.34 -22.49
N SER A 112 5.36 -23.32 -21.82
CA SER A 112 5.44 -23.36 -20.35
C SER A 112 6.84 -23.00 -19.90
N VAL A 113 6.94 -22.01 -19.01
CA VAL A 113 8.20 -21.63 -18.35
C VAL A 113 8.10 -21.98 -16.88
N GLU A 114 9.02 -22.82 -16.41
CA GLU A 114 9.20 -23.11 -14.99
C GLU A 114 10.27 -22.19 -14.40
N VAL A 115 9.96 -21.55 -13.27
CA VAL A 115 10.89 -20.76 -12.46
C VAL A 115 11.21 -21.51 -11.19
N ARG A 116 12.44 -22.02 -11.10
CA ARG A 116 12.93 -22.71 -9.91
C ARG A 116 13.35 -21.72 -8.84
N LYS A 117 13.15 -22.13 -7.59
CA LYS A 117 13.41 -21.36 -6.36
C LYS A 117 14.47 -22.05 -5.49
N THR A 118 15.34 -22.86 -6.12
CA THR A 118 16.32 -23.76 -5.49
C THR A 118 17.70 -23.12 -5.29
N SER A 119 18.17 -22.34 -6.26
CA SER A 119 19.35 -21.48 -6.15
C SER A 119 19.09 -20.11 -6.77
N ILE A 120 19.96 -19.16 -6.48
CA ILE A 120 19.83 -17.78 -6.98
C ILE A 120 20.10 -17.73 -8.48
N GLU A 121 21.09 -18.49 -8.93
CA GLU A 121 21.49 -18.59 -10.34
C GLU A 121 20.36 -19.17 -11.18
N GLU A 122 19.74 -20.27 -10.71
CA GLU A 122 18.59 -20.89 -11.37
C GLU A 122 17.39 -19.94 -11.40
N PHE A 123 17.04 -19.34 -10.25
CA PHE A 123 15.94 -18.41 -10.16
C PHE A 123 16.12 -17.21 -11.10
N THR A 124 17.31 -16.62 -11.12
CA THR A 124 17.62 -15.44 -11.95
C THR A 124 17.51 -15.79 -13.43
N SER A 125 18.08 -16.93 -13.86
CA SER A 125 18.03 -17.40 -15.25
C SER A 125 16.59 -17.74 -15.69
N ASP A 126 15.85 -18.48 -14.85
CA ASP A 126 14.50 -18.90 -15.17
C ASP A 126 13.52 -17.70 -15.15
N PHE A 127 13.68 -16.76 -14.22
CA PHE A 127 12.88 -15.52 -14.17
C PHE A 127 13.12 -14.65 -15.41
N SER A 128 14.38 -14.50 -15.84
CA SER A 128 14.72 -13.77 -17.06
C SER A 128 14.10 -14.45 -18.30
N THR A 129 14.12 -15.79 -18.34
CA THR A 129 13.44 -16.57 -19.39
C THR A 129 11.93 -16.37 -19.37
N LEU A 130 11.30 -16.33 -18.19
CA LEU A 130 9.88 -16.05 -18.04
C LEU A 130 9.53 -14.67 -18.61
N VAL A 131 10.30 -13.63 -18.28
CA VAL A 131 10.02 -12.27 -18.80
C VAL A 131 10.25 -12.20 -20.31
N ARG A 132 11.31 -12.83 -20.82
CA ARG A 132 11.56 -12.94 -22.28
C ARG A 132 10.38 -13.60 -23.00
N VAL A 133 9.89 -14.73 -22.49
CA VAL A 133 8.76 -15.45 -23.09
C VAL A 133 7.47 -14.62 -23.02
N LEU A 134 7.21 -13.96 -21.88
CA LEU A 134 6.09 -13.02 -21.75
C LEU A 134 6.18 -11.91 -22.80
N SER A 135 7.36 -11.30 -22.96
CA SER A 135 7.64 -10.24 -23.92
C SER A 135 7.39 -10.69 -25.36
N GLN A 136 7.92 -11.85 -25.76
CA GLN A 136 7.81 -12.34 -27.14
C GLN A 136 6.39 -12.80 -27.50
N ASN A 137 5.56 -13.16 -26.51
CA ASN A 137 4.25 -13.78 -26.73
C ASN A 137 3.08 -12.89 -26.32
N SER A 138 3.32 -11.65 -25.92
CA SER A 138 2.28 -10.66 -25.58
C SER A 138 2.43 -9.40 -26.43
N ALA A 139 1.31 -8.77 -26.77
CA ALA A 139 1.32 -7.43 -27.34
C ALA A 139 1.78 -6.43 -26.27
N ARG A 140 1.37 -6.69 -25.02
CA ARG A 140 1.88 -6.01 -23.83
C ARG A 140 1.93 -6.96 -22.64
N GLY A 141 3.04 -6.97 -21.93
CA GLY A 141 3.16 -7.62 -20.63
C GLY A 141 3.13 -6.61 -19.49
N LEU A 142 2.64 -7.03 -18.33
CA LEU A 142 2.60 -6.21 -17.13
C LEU A 142 3.11 -7.02 -15.93
N LEU A 143 4.16 -6.53 -15.27
CA LEU A 143 4.63 -7.09 -14.00
C LEU A 143 4.25 -6.14 -12.87
N ILE A 144 3.57 -6.68 -11.86
CA ILE A 144 3.08 -5.91 -10.72
C ILE A 144 3.79 -6.41 -9.46
N PHE A 145 4.43 -5.50 -8.74
CA PHE A 145 5.10 -5.77 -7.47
C PHE A 145 4.41 -4.94 -6.38
N ASP A 146 3.46 -5.57 -5.68
CA ASP A 146 2.69 -4.95 -4.59
C ASP A 146 3.47 -5.03 -3.27
N GLU A 147 3.63 -3.88 -2.61
CA GLU A 147 4.50 -3.70 -1.43
C GLU A 147 5.99 -3.99 -1.73
N ALA A 148 6.46 -3.48 -2.86
CA ALA A 148 7.78 -3.75 -3.41
C ALA A 148 8.95 -3.30 -2.52
N GLN A 149 8.74 -2.44 -1.53
CA GLN A 149 9.80 -2.04 -0.58
C GLN A 149 10.35 -3.21 0.23
N VAL A 150 9.60 -4.32 0.32
CA VAL A 150 10.06 -5.56 0.97
C VAL A 150 11.22 -6.18 0.19
N LEU A 151 11.30 -6.00 -1.13
CA LEU A 151 12.39 -6.54 -1.97
C LEU A 151 13.77 -6.04 -1.57
N ALA A 152 13.86 -4.89 -0.88
CA ALA A 152 15.11 -4.40 -0.29
C ALA A 152 15.74 -5.37 0.73
N ARG A 153 14.97 -6.36 1.21
CA ARG A 153 15.37 -7.37 2.20
C ARG A 153 15.53 -8.76 1.59
N LEU A 154 15.52 -8.86 0.26
CA LEU A 154 15.80 -10.11 -0.43
C LEU A 154 17.25 -10.52 -0.19
N LYS A 155 17.43 -11.67 0.45
CA LYS A 155 18.77 -12.19 0.76
C LYS A 155 19.48 -12.64 -0.49
N ASN A 156 20.76 -12.30 -0.57
CA ASN A 156 21.73 -12.81 -1.54
C ASN A 156 21.43 -12.47 -3.02
N LEU A 157 20.36 -11.73 -3.31
CA LEU A 157 20.01 -11.27 -4.65
C LEU A 157 19.52 -9.82 -4.61
N ASP A 158 20.21 -8.95 -5.34
CA ASP A 158 19.70 -7.61 -5.62
C ASP A 158 18.73 -7.65 -6.80
N PHE A 159 17.43 -7.70 -6.50
CA PHE A 159 16.38 -7.81 -7.50
C PHE A 159 16.36 -6.64 -8.51
N ARG A 160 17.03 -5.51 -8.20
CA ARG A 160 17.13 -4.36 -9.10
C ARG A 160 17.87 -4.69 -10.39
N GLY A 161 18.81 -5.63 -10.38
CA GLY A 161 19.48 -6.09 -11.61
C GLY A 161 18.51 -6.71 -12.61
N LEU A 162 17.58 -7.54 -12.12
CA LEU A 162 16.49 -8.09 -12.93
C LEU A 162 15.53 -7.00 -13.42
N LEU A 163 15.18 -6.04 -12.57
CA LEU A 163 14.34 -4.91 -12.98
C LEU A 163 14.99 -4.09 -14.09
N GLN A 164 16.29 -3.84 -13.99
CA GLN A 164 17.05 -3.11 -15.00
C GLN A 164 17.13 -3.87 -16.32
N GLU A 165 17.40 -5.19 -16.30
CA GLU A 165 17.33 -6.02 -17.50
C GLU A 165 15.98 -5.87 -18.21
N ILE A 166 14.89 -5.88 -17.43
CA ILE A 166 13.55 -5.79 -18.00
C ILE A 166 13.32 -4.46 -18.70
N THR A 167 13.71 -3.36 -18.06
CA THR A 167 13.50 -2.01 -18.58
C THR A 167 14.37 -1.71 -19.80
N ASP A 168 15.57 -2.28 -19.84
CA ASP A 168 16.52 -2.06 -20.93
C ASP A 168 16.21 -2.94 -22.15
N SER A 169 15.64 -4.13 -21.94
CA SER A 169 15.49 -5.15 -23.00
C SER A 169 14.08 -5.32 -23.55
N TYR A 170 13.03 -5.01 -22.77
CA TYR A 170 11.65 -5.37 -23.13
C TYR A 170 10.69 -4.17 -23.12
N PRO A 171 10.67 -3.33 -24.17
CA PRO A 171 9.85 -2.10 -24.22
C PRO A 171 8.33 -2.35 -24.19
N ASN A 172 7.88 -3.58 -24.47
CA ASN A 172 6.49 -3.99 -24.34
C ASN A 172 6.15 -4.59 -22.95
N ILE A 173 7.07 -4.57 -21.98
CA ILE A 173 6.79 -4.94 -20.60
C ILE A 173 6.68 -3.67 -19.76
N SER A 174 5.54 -3.51 -19.09
CA SER A 174 5.29 -2.41 -18.14
C SER A 174 5.46 -2.90 -16.72
N LEU A 175 5.89 -2.02 -15.83
CA LEU A 175 6.10 -2.32 -14.41
C LEU A 175 5.19 -1.46 -13.55
N ILE A 176 4.52 -2.05 -12.57
CA ILE A 176 3.85 -1.33 -11.48
C ILE A 176 4.49 -1.74 -10.16
N PHE A 177 4.95 -0.75 -9.41
CA PHE A 177 5.37 -0.92 -8.02
C PHE A 177 4.37 -0.22 -7.11
N THR A 178 3.99 -0.86 -6.01
CA THR A 178 3.25 -0.18 -4.94
C THR A 178 4.07 -0.19 -3.65
N GLY A 179 3.85 0.79 -2.78
CA GLY A 179 4.46 0.79 -1.46
C GLY A 179 3.65 1.55 -0.44
N SER A 180 3.42 0.90 0.71
CA SER A 180 2.82 1.54 1.88
C SER A 180 3.78 2.40 2.70
N MET A 181 5.08 2.26 2.46
CA MET A 181 6.16 3.05 3.05
C MET A 181 6.86 3.81 1.92
N PRO A 182 6.32 4.99 1.51
CA PRO A 182 6.67 5.61 0.24
C PRO A 182 8.15 5.92 0.09
N GLY A 183 8.77 6.52 1.12
CA GLY A 183 10.18 6.87 1.08
C GLY A 183 11.09 5.65 1.07
N LEU A 184 10.71 4.56 1.74
CA LEU A 184 11.47 3.31 1.69
C LEU A 184 11.42 2.64 0.32
N LEU A 185 10.26 2.67 -0.35
CA LEU A 185 10.17 2.18 -1.72
C LEU A 185 11.02 3.03 -2.67
N MET A 186 10.92 4.36 -2.56
CA MET A 186 11.69 5.27 -3.40
C MET A 186 13.20 5.11 -3.17
N GLU A 187 13.65 4.96 -1.92
CA GLU A 187 15.05 4.70 -1.58
C GLU A 187 15.53 3.36 -2.16
N TYR A 188 14.70 2.31 -2.10
CA TYR A 188 15.03 1.02 -2.69
C TYR A 188 15.18 1.11 -4.22
N LEU A 189 14.19 1.71 -4.90
CA LEU A 189 14.17 1.79 -6.37
C LEU A 189 15.20 2.81 -6.92
N ASN A 190 15.56 3.82 -6.13
CA ASN A 190 16.43 4.93 -6.56
C ASN A 190 17.47 5.29 -5.47
N PRO A 191 18.47 4.41 -5.21
CA PRO A 191 19.41 4.56 -4.10
C PRO A 191 20.41 5.73 -4.28
N ASP A 192 20.70 6.17 -5.52
CA ASP A 192 21.70 7.21 -5.81
C ASP A 192 21.40 8.01 -7.09
N ALA A 193 21.52 9.33 -7.06
CA ALA A 193 21.35 10.21 -8.23
C ALA A 193 22.45 10.06 -9.31
N SER A 194 23.60 9.46 -8.95
CA SER A 194 24.78 9.31 -9.82
C SER A 194 24.75 8.05 -10.69
N LYS A 195 23.88 7.08 -10.38
CA LYS A 195 23.73 5.86 -11.19
C LYS A 195 22.58 6.01 -12.19
N PRO A 196 22.69 5.45 -13.42
CA PRO A 196 21.57 5.36 -14.33
C PRO A 196 20.53 4.39 -13.76
N ASN A 197 19.71 4.85 -12.82
CA ASN A 197 18.69 4.03 -12.21
C ASN A 197 17.56 3.80 -13.23
N PHE A 198 17.02 2.57 -13.27
CA PHE A 198 15.88 2.20 -14.11
C PHE A 198 14.64 3.09 -13.87
N MET A 199 14.62 3.83 -12.76
CA MET A 199 13.58 4.78 -12.37
C MET A 199 13.56 6.12 -13.13
N ARG A 200 14.50 6.43 -14.04
CA ARG A 200 14.57 7.73 -14.75
C ARG A 200 13.28 8.11 -15.49
N SER A 201 12.53 7.13 -15.95
CA SER A 201 11.26 7.30 -16.68
C SER A 201 10.02 6.90 -15.86
N ALA A 202 10.18 6.67 -14.55
CA ALA A 202 9.08 6.20 -13.72
C ALA A 202 8.06 7.31 -13.45
N GLU A 203 6.79 7.02 -13.76
CA GLU A 203 5.66 7.87 -13.40
C GLU A 203 5.25 7.61 -11.94
N ILE A 204 5.34 8.64 -11.09
CA ILE A 204 5.00 8.54 -9.67
C ILE A 204 3.56 9.01 -9.45
N PHE A 205 2.75 8.14 -8.85
CA PHE A 205 1.38 8.40 -8.46
C PHE A 205 1.26 8.34 -6.94
N THR A 206 0.54 9.27 -6.33
CA THR A 206 0.25 9.25 -4.89
C THR A 206 -1.25 9.15 -4.67
N LEU A 207 -1.68 8.13 -3.93
CA LEU A 207 -3.07 7.88 -3.63
C LEU A 207 -3.44 8.53 -2.29
N PRO A 208 -4.36 9.51 -2.26
CA PRO A 208 -4.74 10.20 -1.04
C PRO A 208 -5.79 9.39 -0.25
N ARG A 209 -5.96 9.77 1.01
CA ARG A 209 -7.12 9.40 1.81
C ARG A 209 -8.37 10.08 1.25
N TRP A 210 -9.55 9.59 1.60
CA TRP A 210 -10.78 10.31 1.25
C TRP A 210 -10.93 11.56 2.09
N SER A 211 -11.37 12.64 1.46
CA SER A 211 -11.90 13.79 2.19
C SER A 211 -13.14 13.39 3.01
N VAL A 212 -13.50 14.22 3.99
CA VAL A 212 -14.73 14.00 4.78
C VAL A 212 -15.94 13.90 3.85
N VAL A 213 -16.02 14.80 2.85
CA VAL A 213 -17.10 14.83 1.86
C VAL A 213 -17.15 13.53 1.04
N GLU A 214 -16.02 13.08 0.49
CA GLU A 214 -15.98 11.84 -0.28
C GLU A 214 -16.32 10.60 0.55
N GLY A 215 -15.88 10.56 1.81
CA GLY A 215 -16.16 9.45 2.72
C GLY A 215 -17.62 9.41 3.17
N VAL A 216 -18.24 10.58 3.42
CA VAL A 216 -19.67 10.65 3.77
C VAL A 216 -20.53 10.20 2.59
N GLU A 217 -20.21 10.67 1.39
CA GLU A 217 -20.95 10.28 0.18
C GLU A 217 -20.78 8.78 -0.13
N PHE A 218 -19.60 8.20 0.12
CA PHE A 218 -19.39 6.76 0.07
C PHE A 218 -20.34 6.03 1.02
N LEU A 219 -20.35 6.42 2.30
CA LEU A 219 -21.22 5.79 3.29
C LEU A 219 -22.69 5.93 2.92
N ARG A 220 -23.13 7.13 2.52
CA ARG A 220 -24.51 7.40 2.12
C ARG A 220 -24.97 6.49 0.98
N ARG A 221 -24.22 6.46 -0.13
CA ARG A 221 -24.56 5.60 -1.28
C ARG A 221 -24.50 4.12 -0.94
N GLY A 222 -23.54 3.72 -0.11
CA GLY A 222 -23.45 2.35 0.36
C GLY A 222 -24.69 1.95 1.17
N PHE A 223 -25.10 2.75 2.14
CA PHE A 223 -26.30 2.49 2.94
C PHE A 223 -27.57 2.48 2.09
N GLU A 224 -27.73 3.41 1.16
CA GLU A 224 -28.84 3.42 0.20
C GLU A 224 -28.91 2.12 -0.61
N SER A 225 -27.76 1.62 -1.08
CA SER A 225 -27.69 0.35 -1.81
C SER A 225 -28.11 -0.88 -0.99
N TYR A 226 -28.03 -0.79 0.34
CA TYR A 226 -28.49 -1.82 1.27
C TYR A 226 -29.88 -1.54 1.86
N GLY A 227 -30.58 -0.50 1.40
CA GLY A 227 -31.90 -0.11 1.92
C GLY A 227 -31.86 0.47 3.34
N ILE A 228 -30.72 0.96 3.79
CA ILE A 228 -30.52 1.55 5.11
C ILE A 228 -30.65 3.08 4.98
N ASN A 229 -31.64 3.65 5.65
CA ASN A 229 -31.84 5.10 5.69
C ASN A 229 -31.14 5.71 6.92
N VAL A 230 -30.13 6.53 6.69
CA VAL A 230 -29.41 7.27 7.74
C VAL A 230 -29.88 8.72 7.76
N LYS A 231 -30.56 9.12 8.83
CA LYS A 231 -31.09 10.49 8.98
C LYS A 231 -30.06 11.50 9.52
N ASN A 232 -29.04 11.01 10.22
CA ASN A 232 -28.07 11.86 10.92
C ASN A 232 -26.73 11.87 10.17
N GLU A 233 -26.55 12.83 9.26
CA GLU A 233 -25.29 12.97 8.50
C GLU A 233 -24.10 13.34 9.38
N LEU A 234 -24.32 14.00 10.53
CA LEU A 234 -23.24 14.35 11.46
C LEU A 234 -22.54 13.11 12.03
N GLU A 235 -23.26 12.00 12.20
CA GLU A 235 -22.66 10.73 12.63
C GLU A 235 -21.77 10.12 11.53
N LEU A 236 -22.12 10.31 10.25
CA LEU A 236 -21.28 9.87 9.13
C LEU A 236 -20.01 10.73 9.04
N GLU A 237 -20.14 12.04 9.14
CA GLU A 237 -19.00 12.95 9.19
C GLU A 237 -18.04 12.60 10.33
N ARG A 238 -18.61 12.39 11.53
CA ARG A 238 -17.86 11.96 12.71
C ARG A 238 -17.11 10.66 12.46
N ALA A 239 -17.79 9.65 11.91
CA ALA A 239 -17.15 8.37 11.59
C ALA A 239 -15.98 8.54 10.61
N VAL A 240 -16.15 9.30 9.54
CA VAL A 240 -15.09 9.52 8.54
C VAL A 240 -13.90 10.27 9.15
N ARG A 241 -14.15 11.30 9.97
CA ARG A 241 -13.10 12.08 10.65
C ARG A 241 -12.34 11.21 11.67
N GLU A 242 -13.05 10.48 12.53
CA GLU A 242 -12.43 9.62 13.56
C GLU A 242 -11.66 8.44 12.94
N LEU A 243 -12.09 7.93 11.79
CA LEU A 243 -11.39 6.89 11.03
C LEU A 243 -10.31 7.46 10.08
N GLY A 244 -10.04 8.76 10.17
CA GLY A 244 -8.97 9.45 9.46
C GLY A 244 -9.12 9.47 7.94
N GLY A 245 -10.33 9.31 7.41
CA GLY A 245 -10.62 9.25 5.98
C GLY A 245 -9.98 8.05 5.26
N VAL A 246 -9.51 7.03 5.99
CA VAL A 246 -8.85 5.86 5.39
C VAL A 246 -9.90 4.94 4.76
N PRO A 247 -9.90 4.75 3.42
CA PRO A 247 -10.90 3.97 2.69
C PRO A 247 -11.23 2.61 3.30
N GLY A 248 -10.20 1.83 3.67
CA GLY A 248 -10.39 0.51 4.28
C GLY A 248 -11.14 0.55 5.62
N PHE A 249 -10.88 1.56 6.47
CA PHE A 249 -11.55 1.70 7.76
C PHE A 249 -12.98 2.22 7.59
N VAL A 250 -13.21 3.19 6.70
CA VAL A 250 -14.54 3.70 6.38
C VAL A 250 -15.43 2.60 5.76
N SER A 251 -14.87 1.77 4.88
CA SER A 251 -15.55 0.61 4.32
C SER A 251 -15.89 -0.45 5.37
N TYR A 252 -14.97 -0.72 6.29
CA TYR A 252 -15.23 -1.61 7.43
C TYR A 252 -16.37 -1.09 8.31
N TYR A 253 -16.40 0.22 8.60
CA TYR A 253 -17.49 0.85 9.33
C TYR A 253 -18.85 0.65 8.65
N GLY A 254 -18.96 0.95 7.35
CA GLY A 254 -20.19 0.74 6.60
C GLY A 254 -20.67 -0.71 6.61
N LEU A 255 -19.73 -1.67 6.50
CA LEU A 255 -20.03 -3.10 6.60
C LEU A 255 -20.55 -3.48 7.99
N THR A 256 -19.92 -2.97 9.05
CA THR A 256 -20.32 -3.24 10.44
C THR A 256 -21.70 -2.68 10.75
N VAL A 257 -22.01 -1.44 10.34
CA VAL A 257 -23.36 -0.87 10.45
C VAL A 257 -24.38 -1.77 9.73
N THR A 258 -24.09 -2.14 8.49
CA THR A 258 -24.97 -2.99 7.67
C THR A 258 -25.25 -4.33 8.35
N ASN A 259 -24.24 -4.95 8.95
CA ASN A 259 -24.37 -6.22 9.65
C ASN A 259 -25.20 -6.09 10.94
N LEU A 260 -25.00 -5.02 11.71
CA LEU A 260 -25.79 -4.75 12.93
C LEU A 260 -27.27 -4.53 12.59
N VAL A 261 -27.56 -3.73 11.56
CA VAL A 261 -28.94 -3.47 11.12
C VAL A 261 -29.63 -4.75 10.66
N ARG A 262 -28.94 -5.60 9.88
CA ARG A 262 -29.45 -6.92 9.48
C ARG A 262 -29.75 -7.86 10.65
N ARG A 263 -29.08 -7.68 11.79
CA ARG A 263 -29.32 -8.42 13.04
C ARG A 263 -30.44 -7.79 13.89
N GLY A 264 -31.15 -6.79 13.37
CA GLY A 264 -32.28 -6.15 14.05
C GLY A 264 -31.90 -4.96 14.95
N VAL A 265 -30.64 -4.48 14.92
CA VAL A 265 -30.26 -3.27 15.65
C VAL A 265 -30.76 -2.05 14.90
N ALA A 266 -31.50 -1.16 15.57
CA ALA A 266 -31.94 0.12 15.00
C ALA A 266 -30.74 0.93 14.49
N VAL A 267 -30.89 1.60 13.34
CA VAL A 267 -29.80 2.33 12.64
C VAL A 267 -29.11 3.31 13.58
N GLU A 268 -29.87 4.06 14.35
CA GLU A 268 -29.40 5.08 15.29
C GLU A 268 -28.52 4.47 16.41
N LYS A 269 -28.74 3.20 16.76
CA LYS A 269 -27.89 2.46 17.71
C LYS A 269 -26.74 1.73 17.02
N ALA A 270 -26.90 1.36 15.76
CA ALA A 270 -25.88 0.66 14.98
C ALA A 270 -24.71 1.57 14.63
N LEU A 271 -24.97 2.83 14.27
CA LEU A 271 -23.94 3.82 13.90
C LEU A 271 -22.87 4.02 14.97
N PRO A 272 -23.18 4.38 16.24
CA PRO A 272 -22.16 4.60 17.26
C PRO A 272 -21.45 3.30 17.67
N ARG A 273 -22.17 2.17 17.73
CA ARG A 273 -21.58 0.85 18.04
C ARG A 273 -20.57 0.42 16.97
N ALA A 274 -20.93 0.56 15.71
CA ALA A 274 -20.04 0.24 14.59
C ALA A 274 -18.81 1.16 14.57
N LEU A 275 -18.95 2.42 14.98
CA LEU A 275 -17.82 3.35 15.05
C LEU A 275 -16.83 2.90 16.13
N GLU A 276 -17.30 2.50 17.31
CA GLU A 276 -16.46 1.95 18.37
C GLU A 276 -15.72 0.68 17.91
N GLU A 277 -16.44 -0.27 17.31
CA GLU A 277 -15.85 -1.50 16.76
C GLU A 277 -14.80 -1.19 15.67
N SER A 278 -15.09 -0.23 14.78
CA SER A 278 -14.20 0.16 13.69
C SER A 278 -12.96 0.89 14.18
N ARG A 279 -13.09 1.72 15.22
CA ARG A 279 -11.94 2.36 15.88
C ARG A 279 -11.02 1.33 16.52
N LYS A 280 -11.58 0.35 17.24
CA LYS A 280 -10.80 -0.74 17.82
C LYS A 280 -10.05 -1.53 16.75
N TYR A 281 -10.76 -1.93 15.68
CA TYR A 281 -10.14 -2.59 14.54
C TYR A 281 -8.99 -1.75 13.94
N ALA A 282 -9.22 -0.46 13.73
CA ALA A 282 -8.21 0.41 13.14
C ALA A 282 -6.99 0.65 14.04
N LEU A 283 -7.19 0.74 15.36
CA LEU A 283 -6.10 0.79 16.35
C LEU A 283 -5.26 -0.50 16.33
N ASP A 284 -5.90 -1.67 16.29
CA ASP A 284 -5.20 -2.96 16.20
C ASP A 284 -4.37 -3.05 14.91
N GLU A 285 -4.91 -2.55 13.80
CA GLU A 285 -4.22 -2.49 12.52
C GLU A 285 -3.02 -1.54 12.51
N TRP A 286 -3.13 -0.36 13.13
CA TRP A 286 -2.00 0.55 13.33
C TRP A 286 -0.93 -0.03 14.25
N LYS A 287 -1.34 -0.75 15.30
CA LYS A 287 -0.43 -1.44 16.20
C LYS A 287 0.41 -2.48 15.46
N LYS A 288 -0.23 -3.32 14.63
CA LYS A 288 0.49 -4.29 13.78
C LYS A 288 1.45 -3.61 12.81
N ASP A 289 1.07 -2.47 12.22
CA ASP A 289 1.93 -1.73 11.30
C ASP A 289 3.17 -1.17 12.02
N LEU A 290 2.99 -0.62 13.22
CA LEU A 290 4.08 -0.12 14.06
C LEU A 290 4.99 -1.27 14.53
N GLU A 291 4.43 -2.40 14.98
CA GLU A 291 5.18 -3.59 15.36
C GLU A 291 6.01 -4.13 14.18
N ALA A 292 5.42 -4.22 12.99
CA ALA A 292 6.12 -4.64 11.79
C ALA A 292 7.29 -3.70 11.44
N PHE A 293 7.09 -2.38 11.58
CA PHE A 293 8.17 -1.40 11.41
C PHE A 293 9.28 -1.60 12.47
N LEU A 294 8.91 -1.70 13.74
CA LEU A 294 9.87 -1.86 14.84
C LEU A 294 10.62 -3.18 14.78
N ASN A 295 10.03 -4.25 14.26
CA ASN A 295 10.75 -5.51 14.05
C ASN A 295 11.95 -5.35 13.12
N VAL A 296 11.91 -4.37 12.22
CA VAL A 296 12.97 -4.07 11.25
C VAL A 296 13.93 -3.05 11.85
N TYR A 297 13.42 -1.92 12.35
CA TYR A 297 14.24 -0.77 12.74
C TYR A 297 14.65 -0.78 14.23
N SER A 298 14.16 -1.75 15.01
CA SER A 298 14.63 -2.21 16.34
C SER A 298 15.18 -1.13 17.29
N SER A 299 14.52 0.02 17.39
CA SER A 299 14.91 1.11 18.29
C SER A 299 13.69 1.69 19.01
N PRO A 300 13.70 1.76 20.35
CA PRO A 300 12.57 2.31 21.10
C PRO A 300 12.40 3.82 20.87
N ILE A 301 13.45 4.52 20.46
CA ILE A 301 13.43 5.97 20.19
C ILE A 301 12.38 6.32 19.12
N TYR A 302 12.11 5.43 18.16
CA TYR A 302 11.05 5.66 17.18
C TYR A 302 9.68 5.86 17.83
N VAL A 303 9.35 5.04 18.82
CA VAL A 303 8.08 5.14 19.55
C VAL A 303 8.04 6.43 20.37
N GLU A 304 9.16 6.81 20.98
CA GLU A 304 9.23 8.03 21.79
C GLU A 304 9.12 9.30 20.95
N VAL A 305 9.76 9.35 19.77
CA VAL A 305 9.56 10.44 18.79
C VAL A 305 8.08 10.54 18.40
N LEU A 306 7.46 9.40 18.08
CA LEU A 306 6.04 9.36 17.71
C LEU A 306 5.14 9.82 18.86
N ARG A 307 5.43 9.43 20.11
CA ARG A 307 4.71 9.89 21.31
C ARG A 307 4.80 11.40 21.51
N VAL A 308 6.00 11.97 21.38
CA VAL A 308 6.19 13.43 21.43
C VAL A 308 5.33 14.13 20.37
N LEU A 309 5.36 13.67 19.12
CA LEU A 309 4.58 14.26 18.03
C LEU A 309 3.07 14.06 18.19
N ALA A 310 2.62 12.97 18.82
CA ALA A 310 1.21 12.74 19.10
C ALA A 310 0.68 13.70 20.17
N ASN A 311 1.45 13.91 21.26
CA ASN A 311 1.04 14.72 22.41
C ASN A 311 0.93 16.22 22.12
N VAL A 312 1.68 16.72 21.14
CA VAL A 312 1.71 18.16 20.80
C VAL A 312 0.73 18.55 19.68
N TYR A 313 0.08 17.58 19.05
CA TYR A 313 -0.91 17.84 18.00
C TYR A 313 -2.05 18.74 18.53
N PRO A 314 -2.52 19.76 17.78
CA PRO A 314 -2.30 20.02 16.35
C PRO A 314 -1.01 20.77 15.98
N SER A 315 -0.11 21.02 16.94
CA SER A 315 1.16 21.70 16.65
C SER A 315 2.12 20.79 15.88
N ALA A 316 2.97 21.39 15.05
CA ALA A 316 4.06 20.72 14.35
C ALA A 316 5.42 21.21 14.85
N LEU A 317 6.30 20.28 15.20
CA LEU A 317 7.59 20.55 15.83
C LEU A 317 8.75 20.49 14.85
N ARG A 318 9.76 21.36 15.00
CA ARG A 318 11.08 21.22 14.36
C ARG A 318 11.87 20.09 15.01
N GLY A 319 12.86 19.54 14.29
CA GLY A 319 13.69 18.44 14.82
C GLY A 319 14.37 18.75 16.16
N ALA A 320 14.87 19.98 16.36
CA ALA A 320 15.43 20.43 17.63
C ALA A 320 14.38 20.55 18.76
N GLU A 321 13.12 20.83 18.45
CA GLU A 321 12.02 20.83 19.42
C GLU A 321 11.69 19.40 19.87
N VAL A 322 11.60 18.46 18.91
CA VAL A 322 11.41 17.03 19.22
C VAL A 322 12.52 16.51 20.13
N TYR A 323 13.78 16.86 19.83
CA TYR A 323 14.92 16.48 20.66
C TYR A 323 14.80 16.99 22.10
N ARG A 324 14.46 18.27 22.29
CA ARG A 324 14.29 18.88 23.62
C ARG A 324 13.16 18.21 24.44
N GLU A 325 12.06 17.84 23.80
CA GLU A 325 10.99 17.11 24.50
C GLU A 325 11.44 15.70 24.92
N LEU A 326 12.24 15.02 24.09
CA LEU A 326 12.82 13.73 24.46
C LEU A 326 13.88 13.86 25.58
N GLU A 327 14.63 14.96 25.65
CA GLU A 327 15.60 15.21 26.72
C GLU A 327 14.91 15.36 28.07
N LYS A 328 13.80 16.11 28.12
CA LYS A 328 12.98 16.25 29.35
C LYS A 328 12.47 14.92 29.88
N ALA A 329 12.23 13.96 28.98
CA ALA A 329 11.77 12.62 29.32
C ALA A 329 12.90 11.61 29.57
N GLU A 330 14.18 12.02 29.49
CA GLU A 330 15.37 11.15 29.57
C GLU A 330 15.42 10.05 28.49
N LYS A 331 14.84 10.32 27.31
CA LYS A 331 14.75 9.37 26.18
C LYS A 331 15.42 9.86 24.90
N ALA A 332 16.08 11.02 24.96
CA ALA A 332 16.78 11.58 23.82
C ALA A 332 17.98 10.73 23.38
N PRO A 333 18.30 10.69 22.06
CA PRO A 333 19.56 10.12 21.62
C PRO A 333 20.75 10.93 22.16
N ARG A 334 21.91 10.28 22.29
CA ARG A 334 23.14 10.92 22.83
C ARG A 334 23.58 12.20 22.10
N ARG A 335 23.22 12.35 20.82
CA ARG A 335 23.56 13.52 20.00
C ARG A 335 22.33 14.02 19.27
N ILE A 336 22.09 15.33 19.32
CA ILE A 336 20.96 15.97 18.62
C ILE A 336 20.88 15.61 17.15
N GLN A 337 22.02 15.52 16.45
CA GLN A 337 22.06 15.16 15.03
C GLN A 337 21.41 13.81 14.70
N HIS A 338 21.36 12.87 15.65
CA HIS A 338 20.71 11.58 15.44
C HIS A 338 19.18 11.70 15.36
N ILE A 339 18.57 12.77 15.88
CA ILE A 339 17.12 12.97 15.80
C ILE A 339 16.63 13.00 14.35
N TYR A 340 17.41 13.63 13.47
CA TYR A 340 17.06 13.76 12.06
C TYR A 340 17.06 12.41 11.33
N LYS A 341 17.88 11.45 11.77
CA LYS A 341 17.84 10.08 11.25
C LYS A 341 16.54 9.37 11.63
N TYR A 342 16.06 9.55 12.87
CA TYR A 342 14.80 8.96 13.32
C TYR A 342 13.61 9.60 12.59
N LEU A 343 13.61 10.93 12.47
CA LEU A 343 12.57 11.67 11.74
C LEU A 343 12.53 11.28 10.25
N ASP A 344 13.68 11.25 9.57
CA ASP A 344 13.78 10.82 8.17
C ASP A 344 13.24 9.40 7.97
N THR A 345 13.62 8.46 8.84
CA THR A 345 13.15 7.07 8.73
C THR A 345 11.64 6.96 8.97
N LEU A 346 11.08 7.69 9.95
CA LEU A 346 9.64 7.72 10.23
C LEU A 346 8.84 8.36 9.10
N GLU A 347 9.39 9.41 8.48
CA GLU A 347 8.79 10.08 7.32
C GLU A 347 8.80 9.16 6.10
N LYS A 348 9.93 8.50 5.82
CA LYS A 348 10.04 7.50 4.75
C LYS A 348 9.09 6.32 4.95
N ALA A 349 8.89 5.90 6.20
CA ALA A 349 7.92 4.88 6.56
C ALA A 349 6.46 5.36 6.48
N GLY A 350 6.23 6.68 6.43
CA GLY A 350 4.91 7.29 6.30
C GLY A 350 4.14 7.44 7.62
N PHE A 351 4.80 7.29 8.77
CA PHE A 351 4.17 7.51 10.08
C PHE A 351 4.04 9.01 10.42
N ILE A 352 4.93 9.84 9.88
CA ILE A 352 4.91 11.29 10.07
C ILE A 352 4.91 12.02 8.72
N ARG A 353 4.51 13.28 8.75
CA ARG A 353 4.62 14.23 7.65
C ARG A 353 5.55 15.36 8.04
N SER A 354 6.13 16.01 7.03
CA SER A 354 6.88 17.23 7.25
C SER A 354 6.56 18.31 6.21
N GLU A 355 6.66 19.56 6.65
CA GLU A 355 6.58 20.76 5.81
C GLU A 355 7.38 21.87 6.47
N GLY A 356 8.25 22.54 5.71
CA GLY A 356 9.11 23.62 6.25
C GLY A 356 10.00 23.18 7.43
N GLY A 357 10.40 21.90 7.47
CA GLY A 357 11.19 21.32 8.57
C GLY A 357 10.42 21.12 9.89
N ARG A 358 9.09 21.19 9.86
CA ARG A 358 8.20 20.86 10.97
C ARG A 358 7.55 19.51 10.73
N TYR A 359 7.38 18.71 11.77
CA TYR A 359 6.92 17.33 11.72
C TYR A 359 5.64 17.14 12.54
N TRP A 360 4.73 16.29 12.06
CA TRP A 360 3.50 15.90 12.76
C TRP A 360 3.00 14.52 12.34
N ILE A 361 2.09 13.94 13.13
CA ILE A 361 1.36 12.73 12.77
C ILE A 361 0.01 13.12 12.17
N GLU A 362 -0.20 12.80 10.90
CA GLU A 362 -1.45 13.10 10.17
C GLU A 362 -2.63 12.28 10.69
N ASP A 363 -2.41 11.00 11.01
CA ASP A 363 -3.48 10.05 11.32
C ASP A 363 -4.03 10.18 12.75
N PRO A 364 -5.34 10.40 12.95
CA PRO A 364 -5.92 10.54 14.29
C PRO A 364 -5.83 9.27 15.12
N LEU A 365 -5.97 8.08 14.51
CA LEU A 365 -5.95 6.82 15.23
C LEU A 365 -4.53 6.43 15.64
N LEU A 366 -3.53 6.74 14.81
CA LEU A 366 -2.14 6.59 15.19
C LEU A 366 -1.79 7.47 16.40
N ARG A 367 -2.29 8.71 16.45
CA ARG A 367 -2.11 9.58 17.63
C ARG A 367 -2.73 8.95 18.88
N VAL A 368 -3.98 8.48 18.79
CA VAL A 368 -4.69 7.82 19.91
C VAL A 368 -3.94 6.58 20.41
N LEU A 369 -3.44 5.75 19.50
CA LEU A 369 -2.62 4.58 19.84
C LEU A 369 -1.38 4.96 20.65
N LEU A 370 -0.71 6.05 20.29
CA LEU A 370 0.54 6.49 20.92
C LEU A 370 0.34 7.19 22.27
N MET A 371 -0.82 7.82 22.48
CA MET A 371 -1.20 8.46 23.75
C MET A 371 -1.75 7.47 24.78
N SER A 372 -2.02 6.22 24.36
CA SER A 372 -2.49 5.18 25.26
C SER A 372 -1.31 4.66 26.13
N PRO A 373 -1.52 4.39 27.44
CA PRO A 373 -0.47 4.03 28.39
C PRO A 373 0.46 2.90 27.94
#